data_AF-A0A0F9RNM5-F1
#
_entry.id   AF-A0A0F9RNM5-F1
#
_cell.length_a   1.000
_cell.length_b   1.000
_cell.length_c   1.000
_cell.angle_alpha   90.00
_cell.angle_beta   90.00
_cell.angle_gamma   90.00
#
_symmetry.space_group_name_H-M   'P 1'
#
loop_
_entity.id
_entity.type
_entity.pdbx_description
1 polymer ?
#
loop_
_entity_poly.entity_id
_entity_poly.type
_entity_poly.pdbx_seq_one_letter_code
_entity_poly.pdbx_strand_id
1 'polypeptide(L)' 'MNLVELYEQTPVERHQDIVVDGNKVFVRDAEGTVEEYLVQGDELWLVRSDKDQVARLKAMETDIKGIKTTIKSINTKVGL' A
#
# COMPACT_ATOMS: atom_id res chain seq x y z
N MET A 1 -14.58 10.97 11.53
CA MET A 1 -14.08 11.64 10.31
C MET A 1 -14.89 11.12 9.15
N ASN A 2 -15.47 11.99 8.34
CA ASN A 2 -16.23 11.64 7.15
C ASN A 2 -15.49 12.02 5.86
N LEU A 3 -16.04 11.68 4.69
CA LEU A 3 -15.39 11.93 3.40
C LEU A 3 -15.21 13.44 3.12
N VAL A 4 -16.16 14.28 3.51
CA VAL A 4 -16.07 15.74 3.32
C VAL A 4 -14.94 16.31 4.17
N GLU A 5 -14.90 15.94 5.45
CA GLU A 5 -13.85 16.34 6.37
C GLU A 5 -12.46 15.88 5.89
N LEU A 6 -12.36 14.69 5.28
CA LEU A 6 -11.12 14.18 4.69
C LEU A 6 -10.66 15.03 3.49
N TYR A 7 -11.60 15.43 2.62
CA TYR A 7 -11.32 16.32 1.49
C TYR A 7 -10.88 17.71 1.95
N GLU A 8 -11.52 18.28 2.98
CA GLU A 8 -11.16 19.59 3.52
C GLU A 8 -9.78 19.60 4.19
N GLN A 9 -9.38 18.49 4.81
CA GLN A 9 -8.05 18.33 5.43
C GLN A 9 -6.95 18.01 4.41
N THR A 10 -7.31 17.49 3.23
CA THR A 10 -6.34 17.16 2.18
C THR A 10 -6.11 18.38 1.29
N PRO A 11 -4.85 18.81 1.03
CA PRO A 11 -4.57 19.87 0.07
C PRO A 11 -5.19 19.55 -1.31
N VAL A 12 -5.75 20.54 -1.99
CA VAL A 12 -6.48 20.36 -3.27
C VAL A 12 -5.66 19.64 -4.33
N GLU A 13 -4.36 19.91 -4.40
CA GLU A 13 -3.41 19.24 -5.32
C GLU A 13 -3.27 17.72 -5.08
N ARG A 14 -3.69 17.24 -3.91
CA ARG A 14 -3.68 15.84 -3.47
C ARG A 14 -5.06 15.21 -3.42
N HIS A 15 -6.12 15.91 -3.82
CA HIS A 15 -7.45 15.29 -3.95
C HIS A 15 -7.47 14.14 -4.97
N GLN A 16 -6.62 14.22 -6.00
CA GLN A 16 -6.40 13.14 -6.96
C GLN A 16 -5.79 11.86 -6.35
N ASP A 17 -5.24 11.96 -5.14
CA ASP A 17 -4.69 10.83 -4.38
C ASP A 17 -5.75 10.15 -3.51
N ILE A 18 -7.00 10.63 -3.53
CA ILE A 18 -8.15 10.03 -2.87
C ILE A 18 -8.98 9.28 -3.91
N VAL A 19 -9.14 7.97 -3.74
CA VAL A 19 -9.93 7.10 -4.62
C VAL A 19 -11.06 6.47 -3.82
N VAL A 20 -12.30 6.61 -4.31
CA VAL A 20 -13.48 5.98 -3.70
C VAL A 20 -13.91 4.80 -4.58
N ASP A 21 -14.00 3.61 -3.99
CA ASP A 21 -14.48 2.39 -4.65
C ASP A 21 -15.54 1.72 -3.78
N GLY A 22 -16.81 1.93 -4.14
CA GLY A 22 -17.95 1.43 -3.37
C GLY A 22 -17.97 1.98 -1.95
N ASN A 23 -17.83 1.11 -0.96
CA ASN A 23 -17.77 1.46 0.46
C ASN A 23 -16.33 1.60 0.98
N LYS A 24 -15.35 1.74 0.10
CA LYS A 24 -13.94 1.92 0.47
C LYS A 24 -13.41 3.24 -0.03
N VAL A 25 -12.52 3.85 0.74
CA VAL A 25 -11.81 5.08 0.39
C VAL A 25 -10.33 4.83 0.57
N PHE A 26 -9.56 5.02 -0.48
CA PHE A 26 -8.11 4.89 -0.48
C PHE A 26 -7.49 6.29 -0.53
N VAL A 27 -6.50 6.53 0.32
CA VAL A 27 -5.80 7.82 0.40
C VAL A 27 -4.31 7.55 0.27
N ARG A 28 -3.67 8.10 -0.76
CA ARG A 28 -2.21 8.02 -0.91
C ARG A 28 -1.54 9.21 -0.25
N ASP A 29 -0.65 8.95 0.70
CA ASP A 29 0.15 9.95 1.37
C ASP A 29 1.31 10.49 0.49
N ALA A 30 2.01 11.52 0.94
CA ALA A 30 3.15 12.10 0.21
C ALA A 30 4.38 11.15 0.15
N GLU A 31 4.44 10.16 1.02
CA GLU A 31 5.47 9.13 1.06
C GLU A 31 5.09 7.91 0.20
N GLY A 32 3.91 7.93 -0.44
CA GLY A 32 3.37 6.86 -1.27
C GLY A 32 2.68 5.74 -0.48
N THR A 33 2.49 5.88 0.82
CA THR A 33 1.67 4.96 1.64
C THR A 33 0.22 5.12 1.25
N VAL A 34 -0.51 4.01 1.12
CA VAL A 34 -1.96 4.04 0.89
C VAL A 34 -2.68 3.62 2.17
N GLU A 35 -3.56 4.49 2.64
CA GLU A 35 -4.49 4.23 3.73
C GLU A 35 -5.84 3.82 3.14
N GLU A 36 -6.42 2.74 3.66
CA GLU A 36 -7.74 2.22 3.29
C GLU A 36 -8.72 2.48 4.43
N TYR A 37 -9.76 3.24 4.14
CA TYR A 37 -10.90 3.48 5.00
C TYR A 37 -12.14 2.74 4.47
N LEU A 38 -12.97 2.29 5.39
CA LEU A 38 -14.30 1.75 5.10
C LEU A 38 -15.35 2.80 5.45
N VAL A 39 -16.26 3.04 4.52
CA VAL A 39 -17.44 3.89 4.71
C VAL A 39 -18.50 3.09 5.46
N GLN A 40 -18.90 3.58 6.64
CA GLN A 40 -19.99 3.00 7.42
C GLN A 40 -20.94 4.11 7.86
N GLY A 41 -22.08 4.24 7.17
CA GLY A 41 -22.95 5.40 7.31
C GLY A 41 -22.24 6.65 6.80
N ASP A 42 -22.22 7.71 7.61
CA ASP A 42 -21.52 8.95 7.31
C ASP A 42 -20.07 8.97 7.84
N GLU A 43 -19.56 7.86 8.38
CA GLU A 43 -18.22 7.79 8.98
C GLU A 43 -17.23 6.96 8.16
N LEU A 44 -15.97 7.38 8.18
CA LEU A 44 -14.84 6.64 7.66
C LEU A 44 -14.10 5.93 8.80
N TRP A 45 -13.93 4.62 8.66
CA TRP A 45 -13.21 3.78 9.59
C TRP A 45 -11.91 3.32 8.96
N LEU A 46 -10.77 3.67 9.55
CA LEU A 46 -9.47 3.22 9.05
C LEU A 46 -9.36 1.70 9.22
N VAL A 47 -9.33 0.97 8.11
CA VAL A 47 -9.24 -0.49 8.10
C VAL A 47 -7.79 -0.94 7.96
N ARG A 48 -6.99 -0.21 7.18
CA ARG A 48 -5.54 -0.44 7.02
C ARG A 48 -4.81 0.88 6.75
N SER A 49 -3.82 1.20 7.56
CA SER A 49 -2.78 2.20 7.23
C SER A 49 -1.47 1.45 7.39
N ASP A 50 -0.87 0.99 6.30
CA ASP A 50 0.03 -0.15 6.41
C ASP A 50 1.42 0.11 5.83
N LYS A 51 2.16 1.00 6.50
CA LYS A 51 3.63 1.04 6.42
C LYS A 51 4.27 -0.30 6.83
N ASP A 52 3.64 -1.06 7.72
CA ASP A 52 4.12 -2.37 8.17
C ASP A 52 3.93 -3.48 7.13
N GLN A 53 2.81 -3.50 6.38
CA GLN A 53 2.63 -4.38 5.22
C GLN A 53 3.56 -3.97 4.09
N VAL A 54 3.80 -2.68 3.86
CA VAL A 54 4.81 -2.24 2.88
C VAL A 54 6.19 -2.75 3.29
N ALA A 55 6.55 -2.67 4.57
CA ALA A 55 7.81 -3.22 5.08
C ALA A 55 7.86 -4.75 4.93
N ARG A 56 6.76 -5.45 5.21
CA ARG A 56 6.64 -6.91 5.08
C ARG A 56 6.74 -7.37 3.62
N LEU A 57 6.11 -6.65 2.69
CA LEU A 57 6.19 -6.89 1.24
C LEU A 57 7.61 -6.66 0.72
N LYS A 58 8.29 -5.58 1.15
CA LYS A 58 9.71 -5.33 0.82
C LYS A 58 10.64 -6.41 1.36
N ALA A 59 10.38 -6.92 2.57
CA ALA A 59 11.14 -8.02 3.14
C ALA A 59 10.98 -9.29 2.29
N MET A 60 9.74 -9.64 1.92
CA MET A 60 9.45 -10.79 1.06
C MET A 60 10.08 -10.66 -0.34
N GLU A 61 10.09 -9.46 -0.94
CA GLU A 61 10.76 -9.23 -2.24
C GLU A 61 12.27 -9.49 -2.16
N THR A 62 12.89 -9.07 -1.06
CA THR A 62 14.32 -9.27 -0.81
C THR A 62 14.64 -10.75 -0.68
N ASP A 63 13.81 -11.51 0.05
CA ASP A 63 13.97 -12.95 0.22
C ASP A 63 13.87 -13.70 -1.13
N ILE A 64 12.89 -13.35 -1.97
CA ILE A 64 12.71 -13.95 -3.31
C ILE A 64 13.93 -13.66 -4.21
N LYS A 65 14.45 -12.42 -4.20
CA LYS A 65 15.67 -12.07 -4.97
C LYS A 65 16.88 -12.87 -4.49
N GLY A 66 17.01 -13.08 -3.19
CA GLY A 66 18.04 -13.94 -2.60
C GLY A 66 17.94 -15.38 -3.11
N ILE A 67 16.74 -15.97 -3.04
CA ILE A 67 16.47 -17.33 -3.53
C ILE A 67 16.81 -17.46 -5.03
N LYS A 68 16.38 -16.49 -5.86
CA LYS A 68 16.67 -16.48 -7.30
C LYS A 68 18.18 -16.48 -7.58
N THR A 69 18.94 -15.70 -6.82
CA THR A 69 20.40 -15.62 -6.95
C THR A 69 21.08 -16.94 -6.58
N THR A 70 20.58 -17.59 -5.53
CA THR A 70 21.05 -18.92 -5.12
C THR A 70 20.79 -19.97 -6.19
N ILE A 71 19.57 -20.03 -6.75
CA ILE A 71 19.22 -20.97 -7.82
C ILE A 71 20.11 -20.77 -9.06
N LYS A 72 20.32 -19.52 -9.48
CA LYS A 72 21.20 -19.21 -10.61
C LYS A 72 22.63 -19.72 -10.37
N SER A 73 23.15 -19.51 -9.16
CA SER A 73 24.48 -20.00 -8.77
C SER A 73 24.57 -21.53 -8.75
N ILE A 74 23.49 -22.22 -8.38
CA ILE A 74 23.41 -23.68 -8.43
C ILE A 74 23.45 -24.15 -9.87
N ASN A 75 22.59 -23.63 -10.75
CA ASN A 75 22.54 -24.03 -12.18
C ASN A 75 23.89 -23.86 -12.87
N THR A 76 24.58 -22.74 -12.63
CA THR A 76 25.94 -22.52 -13.16
C THR A 76 26.96 -23.53 -12.63
N LYS A 77 26.84 -23.99 -11.38
CA LYS A 77 27.71 -25.01 -10.79
C LYS A 77 27.41 -26.42 -11.28
N VAL A 78 26.14 -26.73 -11.60
CA VAL A 78 25.73 -28.05 -12.07
C VAL A 78 25.66 -28.17 -13.60
N GLY A 79 25.96 -27.10 -14.33
CA GLY A 79 26.01 -27.10 -15.80
C GLY A 79 24.65 -27.26 -16.49
N LEU A 80 23.58 -26.75 -15.85
CA LEU A 80 22.22 -26.68 -16.41
C LEU A 80 21.97 -25.34 -17.11
#